data_AF-A0A958ZLE4-F1
#
_entry.id   AF-A0A958ZLE4-F1
#
_cell.length_a   1.000
_cell.length_b   1.000
_cell.length_c   1.000
_cell.angle_alpha   90.00
_cell.angle_beta   90.00
_cell.angle_gamma   90.00
#
_symmetry.space_group_name_H-M   'P 1'
#
loop_
_entity.id
_entity.type
_entity.pdbx_description
1 polymer ?
#
loop_
_entity_poly.entity_id
_entity_poly.type
_entity_poly.pdbx_seq_one_letter_code
_entity_poly.pdbx_strand_id
1 'polypeptide(L)'
;MLTLDRNSNLAILEESVKYLEKQGFKNIRAEINGYQIPTKYHKVGSQEHIGPDIEAELNGSKHYFEIGVRSEKPQQLKSKWEFLETLSKLRHYRFKVITRRGHYKFTQDMLDELRIDQNPIRL
;
A
#
# COMPACT_ATOMS: atom_id res chain seq x y z
N MET A 1 -2.00 1.09 7.60
CA MET A 1 -0.82 1.99 7.59
C MET A 1 -0.02 1.96 8.89
N LEU A 2 1.31 1.86 8.79
CA LEU A 2 2.27 1.94 9.91
C LEU A 2 2.99 3.29 9.87
N THR A 3 2.47 4.30 10.57
CA THR A 3 2.77 5.71 10.22
C THR A 3 2.65 6.65 11.42
N LEU A 4 3.31 7.81 11.34
CA LEU A 4 3.47 8.81 12.42
C LEU A 4 2.17 9.54 12.83
N ASP A 5 1.33 9.93 11.86
CA ASP A 5 0.15 10.79 12.12
C ASP A 5 -1.13 10.22 11.49
N ARG A 6 -1.97 9.55 12.30
CA ARG A 6 -3.20 8.87 11.87
C ARG A 6 -4.15 9.76 11.05
N ASN A 7 -4.29 11.05 11.39
CA ASN A 7 -5.22 11.93 10.68
C ASN A 7 -4.67 12.33 9.30
N SER A 8 -3.37 12.64 9.22
CA SER A 8 -2.70 12.88 7.94
C SER A 8 -2.78 11.66 7.02
N ASN A 9 -2.63 10.46 7.57
CA ASN A 9 -2.70 9.21 6.81
C ASN A 9 -4.09 8.95 6.23
N LEU A 10 -5.15 9.26 6.97
CA LEU A 10 -6.52 9.10 6.48
C LEU A 10 -6.76 9.98 5.25
N ALA A 11 -6.33 11.24 5.30
CA ALA A 11 -6.48 12.16 4.17
C ALA A 11 -5.71 11.69 2.92
N ILE A 12 -4.50 11.13 3.09
CA ILE A 12 -3.73 10.56 1.97
C ILE A 12 -4.41 9.31 1.42
N LEU A 13 -4.96 8.46 2.29
CA LEU A 13 -5.67 7.25 1.89
C LEU A 13 -6.94 7.59 1.08
N GLU A 14 -7.73 8.57 1.53
CA GLU A 14 -8.91 9.06 0.82
C GLU A 14 -8.57 9.69 -0.54
N GLU A 15 -7.51 10.51 -0.61
CA GLU A 15 -7.07 11.04 -1.91
C GLU A 15 -6.60 9.93 -2.83
N SER A 16 -5.85 8.96 -2.30
CA SER A 16 -5.37 7.81 -3.07
C SER A 16 -6.53 7.01 -3.65
N VAL A 17 -7.57 6.76 -2.86
CA VAL A 17 -8.79 6.10 -3.35
C VAL A 17 -9.45 6.92 -4.45
N LYS A 18 -9.66 8.22 -4.26
CA LYS A 18 -10.23 9.11 -5.30
C LYS A 18 -9.39 9.14 -6.58
N TYR A 19 -8.07 9.12 -6.46
CA TYR A 19 -7.17 9.04 -7.60
C TYR A 19 -7.37 7.71 -8.35
N LEU A 20 -7.40 6.57 -7.64
CA LEU A 20 -7.60 5.25 -8.24
C LEU A 20 -8.96 5.14 -8.93
N GLU A 21 -10.02 5.67 -8.33
CA GLU A 21 -11.36 5.74 -8.97
C GLU A 21 -11.31 6.50 -10.29
N LYS A 22 -10.67 7.68 -10.32
CA LYS A 22 -10.49 8.47 -11.55
C LYS A 22 -9.65 7.75 -12.60
N GLN A 23 -8.73 6.88 -12.19
CA GLN A 23 -7.95 6.03 -13.09
C GLN A 23 -8.73 4.78 -13.57
N GLY A 24 -9.98 4.59 -13.13
CA GLY A 24 -10.85 3.50 -13.57
C GLY A 24 -10.70 2.21 -12.77
N PHE A 25 -10.02 2.24 -11.62
CA PHE A 25 -9.98 1.11 -10.70
C PHE A 25 -11.38 0.83 -10.12
N LYS A 26 -11.69 -0.44 -9.95
CA LYS A 26 -12.96 -0.95 -9.41
C LYS A 26 -12.69 -1.85 -8.21
N ASN A 27 -13.75 -2.26 -7.52
CA ASN A 27 -13.69 -3.17 -6.37
C ASN A 27 -12.69 -2.70 -5.30
N ILE A 28 -12.65 -1.37 -5.07
CA ILE A 28 -11.70 -0.75 -4.16
C ILE A 28 -12.04 -1.14 -2.72
N ARG A 29 -11.02 -1.55 -1.97
CA ARG A 29 -11.08 -1.85 -0.54
C ARG A 29 -10.03 -1.03 0.16
N ALA A 30 -10.41 -0.33 1.21
CA ALA A 30 -9.54 0.50 2.04
C ALA A 30 -10.19 0.68 3.41
N GLU A 31 -9.39 0.90 4.45
CA GLU A 31 -9.89 1.18 5.81
C GLU A 31 -10.36 2.64 5.94
N ILE A 32 -11.34 3.04 5.12
CA ILE A 32 -12.03 4.33 5.14
C ILE A 32 -13.54 4.12 5.07
N ASN A 33 -14.32 5.12 5.50
CA ASN A 33 -15.77 5.03 5.55
C ASN A 33 -16.37 4.78 4.16
N GLY A 34 -17.25 3.78 4.06
CA GLY A 34 -17.97 3.43 2.82
C GLY A 34 -17.26 2.39 1.94
N TYR A 35 -16.08 1.89 2.33
CA TYR A 35 -15.34 0.87 1.59
C TYR A 35 -15.21 -0.42 2.40
N GLN A 36 -15.00 -1.54 1.70
CA GLN A 36 -14.67 -2.80 2.36
C GLN A 36 -13.23 -2.77 2.87
N ILE A 37 -12.96 -3.52 3.95
CA ILE A 37 -11.61 -3.67 4.48
C ILE A 37 -10.78 -4.54 3.52
N PRO A 38 -9.52 -4.17 3.22
CA PRO A 38 -8.56 -5.00 2.49
C PRO A 38 -8.39 -6.40 3.08
N THR A 39 -7.93 -7.37 2.26
CA THR A 39 -7.61 -8.70 2.77
C THR A 39 -6.47 -8.62 3.78
N LYS A 40 -6.64 -9.27 4.94
CA LYS A 40 -5.63 -9.38 5.99
C LYS A 40 -5.13 -10.81 6.10
N TYR A 41 -3.83 -10.97 6.18
CA TYR A 41 -3.11 -12.23 6.37
C TYR A 41 -2.64 -12.32 7.80
N HIS A 42 -2.85 -13.48 8.42
CA HIS A 42 -2.36 -13.76 9.75
C HIS A 42 -0.92 -14.28 9.67
N LYS A 43 0.00 -13.64 10.39
CA LYS A 43 1.38 -14.12 10.49
C LYS A 43 1.44 -15.28 11.48
N VAL A 44 1.74 -16.48 10.98
CA VAL A 44 1.81 -17.69 11.82
C VAL A 44 2.80 -17.48 12.96
N GLY A 45 2.39 -17.80 14.18
CA GLY A 45 3.20 -17.61 15.38
C GLY A 45 3.18 -16.20 15.97
N SER A 46 2.40 -15.27 15.43
CA SER A 46 2.09 -13.97 16.09
C SER A 46 0.60 -13.66 16.00
N GLN A 47 0.13 -12.66 16.75
CA GLN A 47 -1.23 -12.11 16.61
C GLN A 47 -1.30 -10.99 15.55
N GLU A 48 -0.21 -10.80 14.78
CA GLU A 48 -0.12 -9.70 13.82
C GLU A 48 -0.85 -10.05 12.53
N HIS A 49 -1.62 -9.09 12.05
CA HIS A 49 -2.24 -9.13 10.74
C HIS A 49 -1.53 -8.18 9.77
N ILE A 50 -1.29 -8.66 8.56
CA ILE A 50 -0.63 -7.90 7.49
C ILE A 50 -1.56 -7.88 6.28
N GLY A 51 -1.84 -6.69 5.74
CA GLY A 51 -2.65 -6.53 4.53
C GLY A 51 -2.25 -5.23 3.82
N PRO A 52 -2.60 -5.07 2.54
CA PRO A 52 -2.32 -3.84 1.82
C PRO A 52 -3.16 -2.68 2.38
N ASP A 53 -2.68 -1.45 2.22
CA ASP A 53 -3.46 -0.27 2.59
C ASP A 53 -4.69 -0.09 1.68
N ILE A 54 -4.57 -0.45 0.39
CA ILE A 54 -5.69 -0.49 -0.58
C ILE A 54 -5.61 -1.76 -1.44
N GLU A 55 -6.74 -2.41 -1.69
CA GLU A 55 -6.90 -3.36 -2.80
C GLU A 55 -7.79 -2.76 -3.88
N ALA A 56 -7.49 -3.00 -5.15
CA ALA A 56 -8.38 -2.62 -6.25
C ALA A 56 -8.14 -3.48 -7.49
N GLU A 57 -9.02 -3.37 -8.48
CA GLU A 57 -8.94 -4.10 -9.73
C GLU A 57 -8.99 -3.16 -10.94
N LEU A 58 -8.12 -3.39 -11.91
CA LEU A 58 -8.12 -2.70 -13.20
C LEU A 58 -7.92 -3.72 -14.31
N ASN A 59 -8.80 -3.72 -15.30
CA ASN A 59 -8.76 -4.64 -16.45
C ASN A 59 -8.60 -6.11 -16.04
N GLY A 60 -9.33 -6.55 -15.00
CA GLY A 60 -9.28 -7.92 -14.49
C GLY A 60 -8.04 -8.28 -13.66
N SER A 61 -7.08 -7.36 -13.51
CA SER A 61 -5.89 -7.55 -12.67
C SER A 61 -6.10 -6.93 -11.29
N LYS A 62 -5.89 -7.71 -10.23
CA LYS A 62 -5.90 -7.19 -8.85
C LYS A 62 -4.58 -6.49 -8.52
N HIS A 63 -4.70 -5.42 -7.76
CA HIS A 63 -3.62 -4.54 -7.36
C HIS A 63 -3.65 -4.35 -5.85
N TYR A 64 -2.47 -4.41 -5.24
CA TYR A 64 -2.20 -3.99 -3.88
C TYR A 64 -1.49 -2.66 -3.93
N PHE A 65 -2.00 -1.68 -3.19
CA PHE A 65 -1.36 -0.40 -3.01
C PHE A 65 -0.94 -0.21 -1.56
N GLU A 66 0.27 0.28 -1.38
CA GLU A 66 0.79 0.79 -0.13
C GLU A 66 1.00 2.29 -0.21
N ILE A 67 0.83 2.97 0.92
CA ILE A 67 1.14 4.40 0.99
C ILE A 67 2.57 4.60 1.51
N GLY A 68 3.45 5.10 0.64
CA GLY A 68 4.83 5.46 0.93
C GLY A 68 4.93 6.79 1.66
N VAL A 69 4.80 6.75 2.98
CA VAL A 69 5.06 7.87 3.90
C VAL A 69 5.98 7.42 5.04
N ARG A 70 6.65 8.37 5.69
CA ARG A 70 7.61 8.05 6.75
C ARG A 70 6.92 7.31 7.90
N SER A 71 7.59 6.28 8.39
CA SER A 71 7.13 5.41 9.47
C SER A 71 8.05 5.51 10.68
N GLU A 72 7.48 5.43 11.89
CA GLU A 72 8.26 5.20 13.12
C GLU A 72 8.84 3.78 13.20
N LYS A 73 8.29 2.86 12.40
CA LYS A 73 8.68 1.44 12.38
C LYS A 73 9.12 1.03 10.97
N PRO A 74 10.21 1.64 10.43
CA PRO A 74 10.62 1.43 9.05
C PRO A 74 10.93 -0.04 8.74
N GLN A 75 11.46 -0.80 9.69
CA GLN A 75 11.72 -2.24 9.49
C GLN A 75 10.43 -3.06 9.33
N GLN A 76 9.40 -2.74 10.11
CA GLN A 76 8.10 -3.41 9.96
C GLN A 76 7.44 -3.05 8.63
N LEU A 77 7.58 -1.79 8.20
CA LEU A 77 7.10 -1.36 6.88
C LEU A 77 7.83 -2.08 5.74
N LYS A 78 9.15 -2.25 5.85
CA LYS A 78 9.95 -3.03 4.88
C LYS A 78 9.47 -4.47 4.79
N SER A 79 9.36 -5.16 5.93
CA SER A 79 8.86 -6.54 5.95
C SER A 79 7.43 -6.66 5.40
N LYS A 80 6.57 -5.66 5.65
CA LYS A 80 5.22 -5.61 5.07
C LYS A 80 5.28 -5.50 3.54
N TRP A 81 6.08 -4.59 3.01
CA TRP A 81 6.20 -4.37 1.56
C TRP A 81 6.81 -5.58 0.86
N GLU A 82 7.87 -6.15 1.41
CA GLU A 82 8.50 -7.37 0.89
C GLU A 82 7.52 -8.54 0.82
N PHE A 83 6.73 -8.74 1.89
CA PHE A 83 5.68 -9.76 1.93
C PHE A 83 4.61 -9.54 0.85
N LEU A 84 4.06 -8.33 0.77
CA LEU A 84 2.99 -8.01 -0.18
C LEU A 84 3.47 -8.06 -1.63
N GLU A 85 4.71 -7.64 -1.90
CA GLU A 85 5.33 -7.72 -3.21
C GLU A 85 5.51 -9.18 -3.64
N THR A 86 6.08 -10.02 -2.77
CA THR A 86 6.25 -11.45 -3.00
C THR A 86 4.89 -12.14 -3.23
N LEU A 87 3.91 -11.85 -2.37
CA LEU A 87 2.57 -12.41 -2.50
C LEU A 87 1.89 -11.98 -3.80
N SER A 88 2.08 -10.72 -4.21
CA SER A 88 1.51 -10.21 -5.46
C SER A 88 2.06 -10.98 -6.67
N LYS A 89 3.37 -11.27 -6.70
CA LYS A 89 3.99 -12.10 -7.75
C LYS A 89 3.40 -13.51 -7.78
N LEU A 90 3.27 -14.15 -6.62
CA LEU A 90 2.70 -15.50 -6.50
C LEU A 90 1.25 -15.58 -6.95
N ARG A 91 0.48 -14.50 -6.80
CA ARG A 91 -0.95 -14.43 -7.16
C ARG A 91 -1.19 -13.78 -8.53
N HIS A 92 -0.14 -13.43 -9.28
CA HIS A 92 -0.24 -12.63 -10.51
C HIS A 92 -0.97 -11.29 -10.33
N TYR A 93 -0.87 -10.70 -9.14
CA TYR A 93 -1.35 -9.35 -8.84
C TYR A 93 -0.23 -8.33 -9.11
N ARG A 94 -0.56 -7.05 -8.96
CA ARG A 94 0.42 -5.96 -9.01
C ARG A 94 0.58 -5.34 -7.63
N PHE A 95 1.81 -5.20 -7.18
CA PHE A 95 2.15 -4.37 -6.04
C PHE A 95 2.56 -2.98 -6.53
N LYS A 96 2.00 -1.93 -5.91
CA LYS A 96 2.26 -0.52 -6.24
C LYS A 96 2.39 0.31 -4.96
N VAL A 97 3.19 1.37 -5.03
CA VAL A 97 3.32 2.33 -3.93
C VAL A 97 2.86 3.70 -4.38
N ILE A 98 1.98 4.32 -3.59
CA ILE A 98 1.51 5.71 -3.77
C ILE A 98 2.23 6.59 -2.76
N THR A 99 2.71 7.76 -3.16
CA THR A 99 3.46 8.67 -2.28
C THR A 99 3.15 10.13 -2.61
N ARG A 100 3.53 11.03 -1.70
CA ARG A 100 3.31 12.49 -1.81
C ARG A 100 4.61 13.27 -1.63
N ARG A 101 4.59 14.54 -2.06
CA ARG A 101 5.69 15.48 -1.85
C ARG A 101 6.11 15.49 -0.37
N GLY A 102 7.43 15.48 -0.13
CA GLY A 102 8.02 15.34 1.22
C GLY A 102 8.37 13.90 1.62
N HIS A 103 7.75 12.91 0.96
CA HIS A 103 8.02 11.48 1.18
C HIS A 103 8.70 10.78 0.00
N TYR A 104 8.88 11.45 -1.15
CA TYR A 104 9.48 10.84 -2.35
C TYR A 104 10.81 10.16 -2.09
N LYS A 105 11.75 10.84 -1.38
CA LYS A 105 13.04 10.23 -1.06
C LYS A 105 12.89 9.00 -0.17
N PHE A 106 12.09 9.09 0.88
CA PHE A 106 11.84 7.95 1.78
C PHE A 106 11.27 6.75 1.01
N THR A 107 10.27 6.99 0.16
CA THR A 107 9.64 5.94 -0.65
C THR A 107 10.62 5.32 -1.64
N GLN A 108 11.43 6.14 -2.31
CA GLN A 108 12.43 5.64 -3.25
C GLN A 108 13.51 4.83 -2.53
N ASP A 109 14.06 5.35 -1.43
CA ASP A 109 15.08 4.65 -0.63
C ASP A 109 14.53 3.27 -0.15
N MET A 110 13.26 3.20 0.27
CA MET A 110 12.60 1.93 0.65
C MET A 110 12.45 0.94 -0.52
N LEU A 111 12.09 1.42 -1.71
CA LEU A 111 11.97 0.58 -2.91
C LEU A 111 13.34 0.04 -3.34
N ASP A 112 14.36 0.90 -3.32
CA ASP A 112 15.73 0.57 -3.70
C ASP A 112 16.34 -0.46 -2.76
N GLU A 113 16.18 -0.27 -1.44
CA GLU A 113 16.67 -1.22 -0.44
C GLU A 113 16.00 -2.60 -0.55
N LEU A 114 14.71 -2.64 -0.88
CA LEU A 114 13.97 -3.88 -1.11
C LEU A 114 14.18 -4.47 -2.53
N ARG A 115 14.95 -3.78 -3.39
CA ARG A 115 15.17 -4.15 -4.80
C ARG A 115 13.86 -4.31 -5.58
N ILE A 116 12.86 -3.50 -5.27
CA ILE A 116 11.58 -3.50 -5.97
C ILE A 116 11.67 -2.47 -7.09
N ASP A 117 11.93 -2.94 -8.32
CA ASP A 117 12.06 -2.09 -9.51
C ASP A 117 10.68 -1.58 -9.97
N GLN A 118 10.24 -0.47 -9.38
CA GLN A 118 9.02 0.23 -9.76
C GLN A 118 9.12 1.73 -9.49
N ASN A 119 8.41 2.51 -10.30
CA ASN A 119 8.19 3.92 -10.02
C ASN A 119 6.96 4.09 -9.10
N PRO A 120 7.10 4.80 -7.96
CA PRO A 120 5.95 5.08 -7.11
C PRO A 120 5.02 6.08 -7.79
N ILE A 121 3.72 5.91 -7.59
CA ILE A 121 2.69 6.85 -8.03
C ILE A 121 2.80 8.10 -7.16
N ARG A 122 3.04 9.25 -7.77
CA ARG A 122 3.17 10.53 -7.06
C ARG A 122 1.86 11.31 -7.15
N LEU A 123 1.27 11.59 -5.99
CA LEU A 123 0.15 12.54 -5.83
C LEU A 123 0.68 13.93 -5.46
#